data_AF-A0A832IX19-F1
#
_entry.id   AF-A0A832IX19-F1
#
_cell.length_a   1.000
_cell.length_b   1.000
_cell.length_c   1.000
_cell.angle_alpha   90.00
_cell.angle_beta   90.00
_cell.angle_gamma   90.00
#
_symmetry.space_group_name_H-M   'P 1'
#
loop_
_entity.id
_entity.type
_entity.pdbx_description
1 polymer ?
#
loop_
_entity_poly.entity_id
_entity_poly.type
_entity_poly.pdbx_seq_one_letter_code
_entity_poly.pdbx_strand_id
1 'polypeptide(L)'
;MEGEKDGTIMVYSDNLSHINDWADEYDFYFDDSYVLLDRNNWEKYRREVPRLIALLEAAESIANELNKKYGTKITLWSGDKPYLETSFNAKDMSDEEKLREIEKHARAMLEAWDRVDEWIETVGVEMAKKTERSRMRMVKLRKDVISRLQDITKSEYSRGNKKEPLSGTLWSVVGSYYTKKDFNTNRGVWYVKETKEGITLFSDNFETINARNELEYNSIKLMGGVTAGDLEARIDGIFSSYDDVNERRWKIARPITPQEAIKYGRKAIINPQLLEDVAKQVSKEFKVDIQVMKDKPVLMTEFKTKGLKRNDKLYEIERRTKALAEAWRRMKELTKEEEDTKA
;
A
#
# COMPACT_ATOMS: atom_id res chain seq x y z
N MET A 1 16.08 29.49 0.45
CA MET A 1 16.56 29.74 -0.93
C MET A 1 15.51 30.64 -1.57
N GLU A 2 15.84 31.91 -1.84
CA GLU A 2 14.87 32.93 -2.28
C GLU A 2 14.49 32.73 -3.75
N GLY A 3 13.19 32.60 -4.01
CA GLY A 3 12.62 32.62 -5.35
C GLY A 3 11.61 33.74 -5.42
N GLU A 4 12.05 34.93 -5.82
CA GLU A 4 11.18 36.08 -6.06
C GLU A 4 10.30 35.76 -7.28
N LYS A 5 9.04 35.41 -7.04
CA LYS A 5 8.01 35.33 -8.08
C LYS A 5 7.09 36.54 -7.91
N ASP A 6 7.02 37.39 -8.93
CA ASP A 6 6.05 38.48 -9.04
C ASP A 6 6.07 39.50 -7.88
N GLY A 7 7.24 39.82 -7.33
CA GLY A 7 7.41 40.77 -6.21
C GLY A 7 6.95 40.23 -4.87
N THR A 8 6.69 38.92 -4.75
CA THR A 8 6.42 38.25 -3.47
C THR A 8 7.70 37.61 -2.94
N ILE A 9 8.03 37.91 -1.69
CA ILE A 9 9.13 37.25 -0.97
C ILE A 9 8.55 36.09 -0.17
N MET A 10 9.13 34.90 -0.37
CA MET A 10 8.76 33.67 0.33
C MET A 10 9.82 33.34 1.38
N VAL A 11 9.39 33.01 2.59
CA VAL A 11 10.25 32.53 3.67
C VAL A 11 9.78 31.13 4.07
N TYR A 12 10.70 30.18 4.08
CA TYR A 12 10.44 28.77 4.36
C TYR A 12 11.22 28.33 5.61
N SER A 13 10.62 27.48 6.43
CA SER A 13 11.37 26.70 7.42
C SER A 13 12.14 25.55 6.74
N ASP A 14 12.95 24.85 7.52
CA ASP A 14 13.38 23.50 7.14
C ASP A 14 12.19 22.52 7.23
N ASN A 15 12.39 21.28 6.81
CA ASN A 15 11.39 20.22 6.89
C ASN A 15 11.26 19.72 8.32
N LEU A 16 10.04 19.79 8.89
CA LEU A 16 9.72 19.32 10.24
C LEU A 16 10.10 17.83 10.42
N SER A 17 9.82 17.03 9.40
CA SER A 17 10.27 15.63 9.25
C SER A 17 10.00 15.18 7.80
N HIS A 18 10.54 14.04 7.38
CA HIS A 18 9.97 13.33 6.24
C HIS A 18 8.86 12.42 6.75
N ILE A 19 7.69 12.36 6.10
CA ILE A 19 6.60 11.48 6.57
C ILE A 19 7.03 10.00 6.62
N ASN A 20 7.98 9.63 5.77
CA ASN A 20 8.54 8.28 5.73
C ASN A 20 9.60 8.00 6.79
N ASP A 21 10.09 9.00 7.52
CA ASP A 21 10.91 8.77 8.73
C ASP A 21 10.09 8.03 9.81
N TRP A 22 8.76 8.16 9.72
CA TRP A 22 7.80 7.49 10.58
C TRP A 22 7.43 6.09 10.11
N ALA A 23 7.99 5.64 8.98
CA ALA A 23 7.64 4.36 8.38
C ALA A 23 8.02 3.16 9.28
N ASP A 24 9.02 3.32 10.14
CA ASP A 24 9.40 2.33 11.15
C ASP A 24 8.55 2.43 12.43
N GLU A 25 7.95 3.60 12.69
CA GLU A 25 7.04 3.77 13.83
C GLU A 25 5.67 3.14 13.53
N TYR A 26 5.14 3.40 12.33
CA TYR A 26 3.80 2.96 11.93
C TYR A 26 3.82 1.71 11.06
N ASP A 27 5.02 1.23 10.73
CA ASP A 27 5.22 0.02 9.96
C ASP A 27 4.44 0.05 8.60
N PHE A 28 4.32 1.26 8.04
CA PHE A 28 3.78 1.60 6.71
C PHE A 28 4.57 2.75 6.02
N TYR A 29 4.63 2.78 4.67
CA TYR A 29 5.30 3.82 3.86
C TYR A 29 4.25 4.67 3.13
N PHE A 30 4.25 6.00 3.27
CA PHE A 30 3.28 6.88 2.63
C PHE A 30 3.63 7.13 1.16
N ASP A 31 3.05 6.34 0.25
CA ASP A 31 3.23 6.54 -1.19
C ASP A 31 2.46 7.77 -1.74
N ASP A 32 1.31 8.13 -1.14
CA ASP A 32 0.58 9.35 -1.45
C ASP A 32 0.49 10.27 -0.24
N SER A 33 1.60 10.91 0.09
CA SER A 33 1.67 11.94 1.14
C SER A 33 0.79 13.15 0.86
N TYR A 34 0.32 13.35 -0.39
CA TYR A 34 -0.56 14.46 -0.74
C TYR A 34 -1.94 14.34 -0.12
N VAL A 35 -2.37 13.14 0.30
CA VAL A 35 -3.64 12.99 1.05
C VAL A 35 -3.63 13.79 2.35
N LEU A 36 -2.45 14.03 2.94
CA LEU A 36 -2.29 14.80 4.17
C LEU A 36 -2.27 16.31 3.92
N LEU A 37 -2.25 16.79 2.67
CA LEU A 37 -2.47 18.21 2.36
C LEU A 37 -3.90 18.66 2.70
N ASP A 38 -4.87 17.77 2.54
CA ASP A 38 -6.24 18.04 2.97
C ASP A 38 -6.42 17.67 4.44
N ARG A 39 -6.55 18.69 5.28
CA ARG A 39 -6.81 18.53 6.72
C ARG A 39 -8.03 17.66 7.02
N ASN A 40 -9.04 17.61 6.14
CA ASN A 40 -10.21 16.75 6.34
C ASN A 40 -9.86 15.25 6.32
N ASN A 41 -8.72 14.89 5.72
CA ASN A 41 -8.22 13.53 5.73
C ASN A 41 -7.51 13.16 7.04
N TRP A 42 -7.06 14.13 7.84
CA TRP A 42 -6.29 13.84 9.06
C TRP A 42 -7.07 12.97 10.04
N GLU A 43 -8.38 13.22 10.19
CA GLU A 43 -9.24 12.41 11.06
C GLU A 43 -9.33 10.96 10.59
N LYS A 44 -9.27 10.72 9.27
CA LYS A 44 -9.28 9.37 8.70
C LYS A 44 -8.03 8.57 9.04
N TYR A 45 -6.90 9.26 9.24
CA TYR A 45 -5.59 8.68 9.51
C TYR A 45 -5.14 8.81 10.97
N ARG A 46 -5.91 9.47 11.84
CA ARG A 46 -5.56 9.71 13.24
C ARG A 46 -5.30 8.42 14.02
N ARG A 47 -5.95 7.32 13.67
CA ARG A 47 -5.73 6.03 14.35
C ARG A 47 -4.51 5.30 13.82
N GLU A 48 -4.21 5.50 12.54
CA GLU A 48 -3.14 4.84 11.79
C GLU A 48 -1.79 5.50 12.10
N VAL A 49 -1.75 6.82 12.14
CA VAL A 49 -0.54 7.63 12.36
C VAL A 49 -0.74 8.75 13.39
N PRO A 50 -1.16 8.41 14.63
CA PRO A 50 -1.60 9.38 15.63
C PRO A 50 -0.58 10.46 15.97
N ARG A 51 0.70 10.11 16.11
CA ARG A 51 1.74 11.07 16.49
C ARG A 51 2.13 11.99 15.32
N LEU A 52 2.05 11.53 14.07
CA LEU A 52 2.21 12.38 12.90
C LEU A 52 1.06 13.39 12.79
N ILE A 53 -0.19 12.93 12.89
CA ILE A 53 -1.35 13.85 12.86
C ILE A 53 -1.26 14.88 13.99
N ALA A 54 -0.86 14.45 15.21
CA ALA A 54 -0.68 15.35 16.32
C ALA A 54 0.45 16.39 16.09
N LEU A 55 1.54 16.00 15.42
CA LEU A 55 2.60 16.94 15.02
C LEU A 55 2.08 17.99 14.03
N LEU A 56 1.33 17.57 13.00
CA LEU A 56 0.78 18.49 12.01
C LEU A 56 -0.22 19.47 12.65
N GLU A 57 -1.06 18.99 13.58
CA GLU A 57 -1.98 19.84 14.35
C GLU A 57 -1.25 20.82 15.27
N ALA A 58 -0.17 20.36 15.93
CA ALA A 58 0.65 21.23 16.77
C ALA A 58 1.31 22.34 15.93
N ALA A 59 1.91 21.98 14.79
CA ALA A 59 2.54 22.95 13.89
C ALA A 59 1.53 23.98 13.35
N GLU A 60 0.33 23.54 12.96
CA GLU A 60 -0.75 24.45 12.52
C GLU A 60 -1.22 25.38 13.66
N SER A 61 -1.35 24.87 14.89
CA SER A 61 -1.72 25.68 16.05
C SER A 61 -0.65 26.73 16.36
N ILE A 62 0.63 26.34 16.37
CA ILE A 62 1.77 27.24 16.60
C ILE A 62 1.81 28.34 15.52
N ALA A 63 1.67 27.98 14.25
CA ALA A 63 1.61 28.95 13.16
C ALA A 63 0.48 29.97 13.36
N ASN A 64 -0.72 29.52 13.74
CA ASN A 64 -1.86 30.40 14.00
C ASN A 64 -1.65 31.37 15.17
N GLU A 65 -0.96 30.93 16.23
CA GLU A 65 -0.60 31.81 17.36
C GLU A 65 0.41 32.87 16.94
N LEU A 66 1.44 32.49 16.19
CA LEU A 66 2.51 33.39 15.77
C LEU A 66 2.03 34.37 14.69
N ASN A 67 1.09 33.96 13.83
CA ASN A 67 0.41 34.87 12.91
C ASN A 67 -0.28 36.03 13.66
N LYS A 68 -0.94 35.74 14.80
CA LYS A 68 -1.56 36.78 15.64
C LYS A 68 -0.52 37.67 16.32
N LYS A 69 0.58 37.08 16.80
CA LYS A 69 1.65 37.80 17.51
C LYS A 69 2.43 38.73 16.60
N TYR A 70 2.82 38.26 15.42
CA TYR A 70 3.71 38.97 14.51
C TYR A 70 2.98 39.66 13.36
N GLY A 71 1.69 39.41 13.14
CA GLY A 71 0.97 39.95 11.98
C GLY A 71 1.51 39.38 10.66
N THR A 72 1.78 38.07 10.64
CA THR A 72 2.29 37.32 9.49
C THR A 72 1.25 36.28 9.03
N LYS A 73 1.55 35.57 7.94
CA LYS A 73 0.70 34.51 7.39
C LYS A 73 1.50 33.22 7.17
N ILE A 74 2.01 32.66 8.25
CA ILE A 74 2.61 31.33 8.29
C ILE A 74 1.52 30.28 8.01
N THR A 75 1.81 29.37 7.09
CA THR A 75 0.98 28.21 6.73
C THR A 75 1.81 26.93 6.80
N LEU A 76 1.17 25.83 7.17
CA LEU A 76 1.77 24.50 7.12
C LEU A 76 1.54 23.88 5.74
N TRP A 77 2.60 23.47 5.08
CA TRP A 77 2.55 22.52 3.99
C TRP A 77 2.72 21.12 4.57
N SER A 78 1.71 20.25 4.48
CA SER A 78 1.67 18.93 5.15
C SER A 78 1.92 17.74 4.21
N GLY A 79 2.50 17.97 3.03
CA GLY A 79 2.86 16.92 2.09
C GLY A 79 4.12 16.16 2.54
N ASP A 80 4.82 15.50 1.61
CA ASP A 80 5.87 14.49 1.90
C ASP A 80 6.97 14.89 2.91
N LYS A 81 7.26 16.18 2.95
CA LYS A 81 8.20 16.79 3.87
C LYS A 81 7.52 18.00 4.46
N PRO A 82 6.76 17.85 5.56
CA PRO A 82 6.01 18.98 6.07
C PRO A 82 6.94 20.13 6.45
N TYR A 83 6.59 21.36 6.07
CA TYR A 83 7.33 22.58 6.43
C TYR A 83 6.37 23.74 6.62
N LEU A 84 6.85 24.77 7.32
CA LEU A 84 6.15 26.02 7.48
C LEU A 84 6.63 27.00 6.40
N GLU A 85 5.71 27.74 5.81
CA GLU A 85 6.01 28.79 4.86
C GLU A 85 5.24 30.06 5.19
N THR A 86 5.78 31.20 4.80
CA THR A 86 5.10 32.49 4.90
C THR A 86 5.53 33.36 3.75
N SER A 87 4.72 34.35 3.42
CA SER A 87 5.03 35.26 2.33
C SER A 87 4.45 36.64 2.55
N PHE A 88 5.07 37.62 1.90
CA PHE A 88 4.58 38.99 1.85
C PHE A 88 4.89 39.61 0.49
N ASN A 89 4.03 40.55 0.10
CA ASN A 89 4.21 41.31 -1.13
C ASN A 89 5.20 42.44 -0.88
N ALA A 90 6.33 42.40 -1.56
CA ALA A 90 7.40 43.39 -1.51
C ALA A 90 7.31 44.43 -2.65
N LYS A 91 6.26 44.36 -3.47
CA LYS A 91 6.01 45.34 -4.53
C LYS A 91 5.84 46.73 -3.91
N ASP A 92 6.56 47.69 -4.47
CA ASP A 92 6.57 49.10 -4.06
C ASP A 92 7.21 49.39 -2.68
N MET A 93 7.86 48.40 -2.04
CA MET A 93 8.63 48.61 -0.80
C MET A 93 10.05 49.11 -1.08
N SER A 94 10.57 49.99 -0.22
CA SER A 94 12.01 50.31 -0.18
C SER A 94 12.83 49.11 0.32
N ASP A 95 14.13 49.11 0.07
CA ASP A 95 15.00 48.02 0.53
C ASP A 95 15.04 47.92 2.07
N GLU A 96 14.94 49.04 2.81
CA GLU A 96 14.83 49.04 4.27
C GLU A 96 13.47 48.52 4.77
N GLU A 97 12.39 48.74 4.03
CA GLU A 97 11.07 48.16 4.34
C GLU A 97 11.07 46.65 4.11
N LYS A 98 11.62 46.21 2.97
CA LYS A 98 11.81 44.78 2.68
C LYS A 98 12.63 44.10 3.77
N LEU A 99 13.77 44.68 4.15
CA LEU A 99 14.64 44.09 5.18
C LEU A 99 13.90 43.93 6.52
N ARG A 100 13.11 44.93 6.92
CA ARG A 100 12.32 44.87 8.16
C ARG A 100 11.21 43.80 8.10
N GLU A 101 10.52 43.65 6.98
CA GLU A 101 9.53 42.58 6.82
C GLU A 101 10.17 41.19 6.73
N ILE A 102 11.33 41.04 6.05
CA ILE A 102 12.11 39.80 6.07
C ILE A 102 12.46 39.43 7.51
N GLU A 103 13.00 40.37 8.30
CA GLU A 103 13.40 40.12 9.68
C GLU A 103 12.21 39.68 10.55
N LYS A 104 11.06 40.35 10.40
CA LYS A 104 9.82 40.01 11.10
C LYS A 104 9.32 38.60 10.74
N HIS A 105 9.27 38.25 9.45
CA HIS A 105 8.86 36.93 9.00
C HIS A 105 9.86 35.84 9.44
N ALA A 106 11.16 36.13 9.39
CA ALA A 106 12.22 35.22 9.86
C ALA A 106 12.14 34.97 11.37
N ARG A 107 11.93 36.01 12.19
CA ARG A 107 11.74 35.89 13.65
C ARG A 107 10.51 35.05 13.98
N ALA A 108 9.40 35.27 13.28
CA ALA A 108 8.19 34.48 13.45
C ALA A 108 8.43 33.00 13.07
N MET A 109 9.20 32.74 12.01
CA MET A 109 9.54 31.38 11.57
C MET A 109 10.49 30.66 12.54
N LEU A 110 11.50 31.35 13.06
CA LEU A 110 12.42 30.81 14.08
C LEU A 110 11.66 30.41 15.35
N GLU A 111 10.79 31.29 15.86
CA GLU A 111 9.98 30.94 17.04
C GLU A 111 8.98 29.81 16.76
N ALA A 112 8.45 29.71 15.53
CA ALA A 112 7.60 28.60 15.15
C ALA A 112 8.37 27.28 15.18
N TRP A 113 9.58 27.29 14.64
CA TRP A 113 10.46 26.14 14.60
C TRP A 113 10.84 25.66 16.00
N ASP A 114 11.31 26.56 16.87
CA ASP A 114 11.71 26.23 18.24
C ASP A 114 10.58 25.57 19.03
N ARG A 115 9.34 26.06 18.87
CA ARG A 115 8.17 25.49 19.53
C ARG A 115 7.75 24.13 18.97
N VAL A 116 7.90 23.91 17.66
CA VAL A 116 7.64 22.60 17.08
C VAL A 116 8.69 21.59 17.55
N ASP A 117 9.96 22.00 17.61
CA ASP A 117 11.05 21.16 18.09
C ASP A 117 10.83 20.77 19.57
N GLU A 118 10.50 21.74 20.43
CA GLU A 118 10.11 21.48 21.82
C GLU A 118 8.94 20.49 21.93
N TRP A 119 7.92 20.63 21.07
CA TRP A 119 6.80 19.70 21.02
C TRP A 119 7.25 18.27 20.64
N ILE A 120 8.15 18.15 19.66
CA ILE A 120 8.69 16.85 19.20
C ILE A 120 9.44 16.18 20.35
N GLU A 121 10.31 16.92 21.04
CA GLU A 121 11.15 16.41 22.13
C GLU A 121 10.35 16.05 23.40
N THR A 122 9.20 16.68 23.61
CA THR A 122 8.35 16.47 24.79
C THR A 122 7.16 15.57 24.49
N VAL A 123 6.08 16.14 23.93
CA VAL A 123 4.81 15.47 23.65
C VAL A 123 5.01 14.35 22.63
N GLY A 124 5.78 14.61 21.57
CA GLY A 124 6.11 13.62 20.55
C GLY A 124 6.78 12.39 21.15
N VAL A 125 7.85 12.57 21.93
CA VAL A 125 8.56 11.47 22.59
C VAL A 125 7.64 10.69 23.55
N GLU A 126 6.78 11.36 24.31
CA GLU A 126 5.82 10.68 25.18
C GLU A 126 4.82 9.82 24.42
N MET A 127 4.30 10.33 23.29
CA MET A 127 3.38 9.58 22.44
C MET A 127 4.06 8.33 21.88
N ALA A 128 5.31 8.45 21.42
CA ALA A 128 6.09 7.32 20.92
C ALA A 128 6.31 6.25 22.01
N LYS A 129 6.64 6.66 23.24
CA LYS A 129 6.78 5.75 24.39
C LYS A 129 5.48 5.02 24.71
N LYS A 130 4.33 5.72 24.66
CA LYS A 130 2.99 5.14 24.91
C LYS A 130 2.62 4.08 23.87
N THR A 131 3.06 4.22 22.62
CA THR A 131 2.76 3.29 21.52
C THR A 131 3.82 2.21 21.33
N GLU A 132 5.01 2.36 21.91
CA GLU A 132 6.17 1.48 21.70
C GLU A 132 5.86 -0.01 21.92
N ARG A 133 5.21 -0.36 23.03
CA ARG A 133 4.89 -1.76 23.36
C ARG A 133 3.96 -2.40 22.32
N SER A 134 2.98 -1.64 21.82
CA SER A 134 2.05 -2.11 20.79
C SER A 134 2.75 -2.25 19.44
N ARG A 135 3.61 -1.29 19.09
CA ARG A 135 4.46 -1.32 17.90
C ARG A 135 5.36 -2.56 17.89
N MET A 136 6.08 -2.81 19.00
CA MET A 136 6.96 -3.98 19.13
C MET A 136 6.19 -5.31 19.03
N ARG A 137 4.95 -5.37 19.54
CA ARG A 137 4.09 -6.55 19.40
C ARG A 137 3.69 -6.79 17.94
N MET A 138 3.35 -5.74 17.20
CA MET A 138 3.01 -5.80 15.77
C MET A 138 4.21 -6.25 14.94
N VAL A 139 5.38 -5.61 15.12
CA VAL A 139 6.63 -6.00 14.44
C VAL A 139 6.96 -7.46 14.69
N LYS A 140 6.84 -7.91 15.95
CA LYS A 140 7.10 -9.31 16.30
C LYS A 140 6.05 -10.26 15.70
N LEU A 141 4.77 -9.91 15.67
CA LEU A 141 3.74 -10.73 15.00
C LEU A 141 4.07 -10.88 13.51
N ARG A 142 4.42 -9.78 12.84
CA ARG A 142 4.74 -9.79 11.42
C ARG A 142 5.97 -10.64 11.09
N LYS A 143 7.03 -10.54 11.90
CA LYS A 143 8.22 -11.41 11.76
C LYS A 143 7.85 -12.89 11.87
N ASP A 144 7.00 -13.24 12.84
CA ASP A 144 6.52 -14.62 12.97
C ASP A 144 5.69 -15.04 11.74
N VAL A 145 4.81 -14.17 11.23
CA VAL A 145 4.03 -14.42 10.01
C VAL A 145 4.96 -14.66 8.82
N ILE A 146 5.92 -13.76 8.57
CA ILE A 146 6.91 -13.89 7.50
C ILE A 146 7.63 -15.24 7.61
N SER A 147 8.14 -15.59 8.80
CA SER A 147 8.82 -16.86 9.02
C SER A 147 7.93 -18.05 8.66
N ARG A 148 6.66 -18.06 9.09
CA ARG A 148 5.73 -19.17 8.78
C ARG A 148 5.41 -19.26 7.29
N LEU A 149 5.21 -18.12 6.63
CA LEU A 149 4.99 -18.09 5.19
C LEU A 149 6.20 -18.62 4.43
N GLN A 150 7.42 -18.20 4.80
CA GLN A 150 8.68 -18.69 4.24
C GLN A 150 8.85 -20.20 4.44
N ASP A 151 8.53 -20.70 5.64
CA ASP A 151 8.64 -22.13 5.97
C ASP A 151 7.70 -22.99 5.12
N ILE A 152 6.47 -22.52 4.88
CA ILE A 152 5.43 -23.29 4.16
C ILE A 152 5.64 -23.21 2.64
N THR A 153 5.86 -22.01 2.12
CA THR A 153 5.87 -21.75 0.66
C THR A 153 7.27 -21.80 0.05
N LYS A 154 8.32 -21.80 0.88
CA LYS A 154 9.72 -21.71 0.43
C LYS A 154 10.01 -20.46 -0.42
N SER A 155 9.18 -19.43 -0.26
CA SER A 155 9.29 -18.13 -0.93
C SER A 155 9.78 -17.07 0.03
N GLU A 156 10.44 -16.03 -0.48
CA GLU A 156 10.83 -14.87 0.32
C GLU A 156 9.65 -13.91 0.47
N TYR A 157 9.51 -13.33 1.66
CA TYR A 157 8.48 -12.33 1.94
C TYR A 157 9.13 -11.09 2.53
N SER A 158 8.53 -9.96 2.18
CA SER A 158 8.85 -8.66 2.74
C SER A 158 7.59 -8.01 3.30
N ARG A 159 7.79 -6.89 3.97
CA ARG A 159 6.70 -5.98 4.31
C ARG A 159 6.04 -5.49 3.02
N GLY A 160 4.71 -5.54 2.97
CA GLY A 160 3.97 -4.97 1.85
C GLY A 160 4.08 -3.44 1.83
N ASN A 161 4.38 -2.87 0.66
CA ASN A 161 4.18 -1.44 0.39
C ASN A 161 2.69 -1.24 0.09
N LYS A 162 1.98 -0.33 0.78
CA LYS A 162 0.61 0.00 0.37
C LYS A 162 0.71 1.14 -0.64
N LYS A 163 0.79 0.78 -1.92
CA LYS A 163 0.66 1.72 -3.05
C LYS A 163 -0.79 2.20 -3.21
N GLU A 164 -1.76 1.37 -2.81
CA GLU A 164 -3.15 1.77 -2.85
C GLU A 164 -3.56 2.54 -1.57
N PRO A 165 -4.37 3.61 -1.68
CA PRO A 165 -5.04 4.30 -0.57
C PRO A 165 -6.09 3.44 0.18
N LEU A 166 -5.97 2.11 0.19
CA LEU A 166 -6.99 1.21 0.73
C LEU A 166 -7.05 1.22 2.27
N SER A 167 -7.84 2.15 2.77
CA SER A 167 -8.95 1.92 3.70
C SER A 167 -8.71 0.84 4.77
N GLY A 168 -8.13 1.21 5.91
CA GLY A 168 -8.23 0.41 7.14
C GLY A 168 -7.36 -0.84 7.24
N THR A 169 -6.37 -1.04 6.34
CA THR A 169 -5.34 -2.09 6.49
C THR A 169 -4.36 -1.72 7.61
N LEU A 170 -4.22 -2.58 8.61
CA LEU A 170 -3.35 -2.41 9.78
C LEU A 170 -1.90 -2.84 9.50
N TRP A 171 -1.70 -3.97 8.82
CA TRP A 171 -0.40 -4.41 8.31
C TRP A 171 -0.56 -5.36 7.13
N SER A 172 0.51 -5.53 6.37
CA SER A 172 0.55 -6.49 5.28
C SER A 172 1.94 -7.08 5.05
N VAL A 173 1.97 -8.28 4.48
CA VAL A 173 3.14 -9.03 4.06
C VAL A 173 2.94 -9.43 2.61
N VAL A 174 3.97 -9.28 1.78
CA VAL A 174 3.93 -9.61 0.35
C VAL A 174 5.15 -10.46 -0.02
N GLY A 175 4.98 -11.38 -0.98
CA GLY A 175 6.10 -12.11 -1.55
C GLY A 175 7.06 -11.19 -2.32
N SER A 176 8.34 -11.55 -2.36
CA SER A 176 9.38 -10.79 -3.05
C SER A 176 9.38 -11.06 -4.56
N TYR A 177 9.13 -10.03 -5.37
CA TYR A 177 9.18 -10.10 -6.84
C TYR A 177 10.60 -10.19 -7.41
N TYR A 178 11.63 -9.83 -6.61
CA TYR A 178 13.03 -9.87 -7.03
C TYR A 178 13.55 -11.30 -7.23
N THR A 179 12.94 -12.27 -6.56
CA THR A 179 13.17 -13.67 -6.88
C THR A 179 12.31 -14.05 -8.09
N LYS A 180 12.79 -13.79 -9.31
CA LYS A 180 12.19 -14.36 -10.53
C LYS A 180 12.14 -15.87 -10.37
N LYS A 181 10.95 -16.39 -10.13
CA LYS A 181 10.69 -17.79 -9.84
C LYS A 181 9.37 -18.14 -10.51
N ASP A 182 9.47 -19.02 -11.50
CA ASP A 182 8.42 -19.47 -12.41
C ASP A 182 7.22 -20.11 -11.70
N PHE A 183 6.17 -20.42 -12.47
CA PHE A 183 4.98 -21.17 -12.02
C PHE A 183 5.34 -22.45 -11.25
N ASN A 184 6.52 -23.04 -11.50
CA ASN A 184 7.01 -24.23 -10.82
C ASN A 184 7.35 -23.99 -9.34
N THR A 185 7.60 -22.75 -8.93
CA THR A 185 7.71 -22.41 -7.51
C THR A 185 6.34 -22.38 -6.85
N ASN A 186 6.13 -23.21 -5.81
CA ASN A 186 4.86 -23.26 -5.09
C ASN A 186 4.72 -21.99 -4.26
N ARG A 187 3.91 -21.03 -4.72
CA ARG A 187 3.78 -19.76 -4.00
C ARG A 187 2.71 -19.82 -2.92
N GLY A 188 1.66 -20.65 -3.07
CA GLY A 188 0.59 -20.85 -2.07
C GLY A 188 -0.13 -19.57 -1.65
N VAL A 189 0.55 -18.72 -0.89
CA VAL A 189 0.17 -17.36 -0.47
C VAL A 189 1.15 -16.34 -1.04
N TRP A 190 0.68 -15.32 -1.73
CA TRP A 190 1.50 -14.19 -2.16
C TRP A 190 1.34 -12.95 -1.28
N TYR A 191 0.13 -12.75 -0.75
CA TYR A 191 -0.20 -11.54 -0.01
C TYR A 191 -1.06 -11.85 1.21
N VAL A 192 -0.71 -11.23 2.33
CA VAL A 192 -1.47 -11.29 3.59
C VAL A 192 -1.70 -9.88 4.08
N LYS A 193 -2.94 -9.56 4.45
CA LYS A 193 -3.27 -8.27 5.09
C LYS A 193 -4.18 -8.47 6.30
N GLU A 194 -3.97 -7.65 7.34
CA GLU A 194 -4.93 -7.48 8.43
C GLU A 194 -5.67 -6.15 8.27
N THR A 195 -7.00 -6.19 8.42
CA THR A 195 -7.88 -5.02 8.51
C THR A 195 -8.59 -5.02 9.87
N LYS A 196 -9.48 -4.05 10.10
CA LYS A 196 -10.37 -4.04 11.29
C LYS A 196 -11.34 -5.23 11.32
N GLU A 197 -11.63 -5.82 10.16
CA GLU A 197 -12.63 -6.88 10.01
C GLU A 197 -12.01 -8.29 10.19
N GLY A 198 -10.76 -8.45 9.77
CA GLY A 198 -10.09 -9.74 9.83
C GLY A 198 -8.75 -9.76 9.13
N ILE A 199 -8.25 -10.97 8.88
CA ILE A 199 -7.06 -11.22 8.07
C ILE A 199 -7.49 -11.94 6.80
N THR A 200 -6.99 -11.44 5.67
CA THR A 200 -7.20 -12.04 4.35
C THR A 200 -5.85 -12.47 3.77
N LEU A 201 -5.81 -13.68 3.22
CA LEU A 201 -4.69 -14.24 2.51
C LEU A 201 -5.09 -14.46 1.05
N PHE A 202 -4.17 -14.15 0.15
CA PHE A 202 -4.35 -14.29 -1.29
C PHE A 202 -3.23 -15.18 -1.83
N SER A 203 -3.58 -16.08 -2.73
CA SER A 203 -2.59 -16.81 -3.50
C SER A 203 -1.83 -15.90 -4.45
N ASP A 204 -0.78 -16.45 -5.05
CA ASP A 204 -0.19 -15.82 -6.22
C ASP A 204 -1.17 -15.81 -7.39
N ASN A 205 -0.91 -14.94 -8.37
CA ASN A 205 -1.72 -14.78 -9.56
C ASN A 205 -1.55 -16.01 -10.47
N PHE A 206 -2.67 -16.63 -10.86
CA PHE A 206 -2.67 -17.59 -11.96
C PHE A 206 -2.55 -16.82 -13.28
N GLU A 207 -1.32 -16.68 -13.80
CA GLU A 207 -0.99 -15.84 -14.97
C GLU A 207 -1.78 -16.17 -16.26
N THR A 208 -2.46 -17.32 -16.34
CA THR A 208 -3.23 -17.78 -17.51
C THR A 208 -4.44 -18.65 -17.10
N ILE A 209 -5.64 -18.08 -17.14
CA ILE A 209 -6.93 -18.82 -17.07
C ILE A 209 -7.41 -19.11 -18.51
N ASN A 210 -7.81 -20.34 -18.82
CA ASN A 210 -8.49 -20.65 -20.10
C ASN A 210 -9.93 -20.10 -20.05
N ALA A 211 -10.20 -19.09 -20.85
CA ALA A 211 -11.56 -18.84 -21.33
C ALA A 211 -11.66 -19.44 -22.74
N ARG A 212 -12.72 -20.19 -23.02
CA ARG A 212 -12.90 -20.90 -24.29
C ARG A 212 -13.24 -19.95 -25.44
N ASN A 213 -13.67 -18.72 -25.13
CA ASN A 213 -13.90 -17.64 -26.10
C ASN A 213 -13.89 -16.25 -25.43
N GLU A 214 -13.90 -15.20 -26.27
CA GLU A 214 -13.88 -13.78 -25.88
C GLU A 214 -15.03 -13.38 -24.96
N LEU A 215 -16.21 -13.98 -25.14
CA LEU A 215 -17.40 -13.74 -24.32
C LEU A 215 -17.24 -14.33 -22.92
N GLU A 216 -16.60 -15.50 -22.77
CA GLU A 216 -16.29 -16.13 -21.48
C GLU A 216 -15.17 -15.38 -20.75
N TYR A 217 -14.14 -14.95 -21.46
CA TYR A 217 -13.07 -14.11 -20.89
C TYR A 217 -13.60 -12.76 -20.44
N ASN A 218 -14.38 -12.09 -21.31
CA ASN A 218 -14.99 -10.80 -21.00
C ASN A 218 -16.08 -10.94 -19.93
N SER A 219 -16.78 -12.07 -19.81
CA SER A 219 -17.71 -12.31 -18.69
C SER A 219 -16.98 -12.52 -17.37
N ILE A 220 -15.83 -13.20 -17.36
CA ILE A 220 -14.96 -13.31 -16.18
C ILE A 220 -14.39 -11.92 -15.81
N LYS A 221 -14.05 -11.10 -16.80
CA LYS A 221 -13.58 -9.71 -16.63
C LYS A 221 -14.69 -8.70 -16.28
N LEU A 222 -15.92 -8.88 -16.76
CA LEU A 222 -17.08 -8.00 -16.58
C LEU A 222 -17.90 -8.35 -15.33
N MET A 223 -17.96 -9.62 -14.93
CA MET A 223 -18.50 -10.02 -13.61
C MET A 223 -17.60 -9.58 -12.46
N GLY A 224 -16.35 -9.21 -12.76
CA GLY A 224 -15.46 -8.48 -11.87
C GLY A 224 -15.36 -7.00 -12.18
N GLY A 225 -16.53 -6.35 -12.14
CA GLY A 225 -16.78 -4.98 -12.52
C GLY A 225 -15.61 -4.01 -12.33
N VAL A 226 -15.31 -3.30 -13.42
CA VAL A 226 -14.47 -2.10 -13.49
C VAL A 226 -14.46 -1.32 -12.18
N THR A 227 -13.33 -1.26 -11.47
CA THR A 227 -12.99 -0.13 -10.61
C THR A 227 -11.48 0.03 -10.37
N ALA A 228 -11.03 1.27 -10.56
CA ALA A 228 -9.87 1.97 -10.00
C ALA A 228 -8.42 1.43 -10.20
N GLY A 229 -8.22 0.18 -10.60
CA GLY A 229 -6.88 -0.41 -10.74
C GLY A 229 -6.19 -0.22 -12.10
N ASP A 230 -6.86 0.35 -13.11
CA ASP A 230 -6.30 0.57 -14.45
C ASP A 230 -5.08 1.52 -14.46
N LEU A 231 -4.78 2.19 -13.35
CA LEU A 231 -3.55 2.96 -13.17
C LEU A 231 -2.36 2.13 -12.65
N GLU A 232 -2.59 1.03 -11.92
CA GLU A 232 -1.50 0.23 -11.32
C GLU A 232 -0.96 -0.87 -12.25
N ALA A 233 -1.71 -1.25 -13.28
CA ALA A 233 -1.18 -2.03 -14.40
C ALA A 233 -0.04 -1.28 -15.16
N ARG A 234 0.19 0.01 -14.88
CA ARG A 234 1.33 0.78 -15.40
C ARG A 234 2.63 0.58 -14.63
N ILE A 235 2.63 0.01 -13.42
CA ILE A 235 3.83 0.03 -12.55
C ILE A 235 4.57 -1.31 -12.48
N ASP A 236 3.94 -2.44 -12.79
CA ASP A 236 4.67 -3.65 -13.18
C ASP A 236 4.54 -3.82 -14.69
N GLY A 237 5.56 -3.37 -15.42
CA GLY A 237 5.70 -3.56 -16.87
C GLY A 237 5.84 -5.04 -17.26
N ILE A 238 4.83 -5.86 -16.97
CA ILE A 238 4.86 -7.31 -17.16
C ILE A 238 3.67 -7.80 -18.00
N PHE A 239 2.61 -7.03 -18.26
CA PHE A 239 1.40 -7.62 -18.88
C PHE A 239 0.71 -6.76 -19.94
N SER A 240 1.08 -6.98 -21.20
CA SER A 240 0.24 -7.09 -22.42
C SER A 240 1.03 -6.68 -23.69
N SER A 241 0.85 -7.40 -24.80
CA SER A 241 1.20 -6.86 -26.10
C SER A 241 0.11 -5.85 -26.48
N TYR A 242 0.46 -4.57 -26.34
CA TYR A 242 -0.43 -3.46 -26.69
C TYR A 242 -0.42 -3.23 -28.21
N ASP A 243 -1.03 -4.15 -28.95
CA ASP A 243 -1.09 -4.06 -30.42
C ASP A 243 -2.36 -3.35 -30.91
N ASP A 244 -3.39 -3.22 -30.07
CA ASP A 244 -4.67 -2.61 -30.43
C ASP A 244 -4.98 -1.32 -29.66
N VAL A 245 -5.70 -0.43 -30.32
CA VAL A 245 -6.02 0.91 -29.83
C VAL A 245 -7.53 1.17 -29.99
N ASN A 246 -8.25 1.53 -28.92
CA ASN A 246 -9.68 1.84 -29.04
C ASN A 246 -9.93 3.15 -29.81
N GLU A 247 -11.21 3.45 -30.07
CA GLU A 247 -11.69 4.68 -30.73
C GLU A 247 -11.24 5.98 -30.04
N ARG A 248 -10.83 5.91 -28.76
CA ARG A 248 -10.26 7.03 -27.99
C ARG A 248 -8.73 7.05 -27.97
N ARG A 249 -8.08 6.25 -28.82
CA ARG A 249 -6.63 6.04 -28.91
C ARG A 249 -5.97 5.45 -27.67
N TRP A 250 -6.70 4.70 -26.85
CA TRP A 250 -6.10 3.99 -25.70
C TRP A 250 -5.66 2.60 -26.10
N LYS A 251 -4.43 2.25 -25.71
CA LYS A 251 -3.89 0.91 -25.90
C LYS A 251 -4.66 -0.09 -25.03
N ILE A 252 -5.25 -1.10 -25.65
CA ILE A 252 -6.02 -2.14 -24.96
C ILE A 252 -5.27 -3.46 -25.05
N ALA A 253 -5.29 -4.24 -23.98
CA ALA A 253 -4.81 -5.62 -24.00
C ALA A 253 -5.76 -6.48 -24.85
N ARG A 254 -5.27 -7.06 -25.95
CA ARG A 254 -6.00 -8.07 -26.72
C ARG A 254 -5.83 -9.47 -26.09
N PRO A 255 -6.83 -10.36 -26.21
CA PRO A 255 -6.68 -11.76 -25.81
C PRO A 255 -5.51 -12.40 -26.55
N ILE A 256 -4.69 -13.19 -25.84
CA ILE A 256 -3.69 -14.04 -26.48
C ILE A 256 -4.30 -15.40 -26.78
N THR A 257 -4.06 -15.91 -27.99
CA THR A 257 -4.42 -17.27 -28.39
C THR A 257 -3.57 -18.31 -27.65
N PRO A 258 -4.01 -19.58 -27.55
CA PRO A 258 -3.17 -20.65 -26.99
C PRO A 258 -1.79 -20.77 -27.68
N GLN A 259 -1.73 -20.51 -28.98
CA GLN A 259 -0.49 -20.50 -29.77
C GLN A 259 0.42 -19.33 -29.41
N GLU A 260 -0.14 -18.15 -29.12
CA GLU A 260 0.61 -17.00 -28.62
C GLU A 260 1.08 -17.21 -27.18
N ALA A 261 0.26 -17.81 -26.31
CA ALA A 261 0.69 -18.21 -24.97
C ALA A 261 1.91 -19.15 -25.02
N ILE A 262 1.89 -20.15 -25.89
CA ILE A 262 3.02 -21.06 -26.16
C ILE A 262 4.23 -20.29 -26.73
N LYS A 263 4.02 -19.35 -27.66
CA LYS A 263 5.06 -18.48 -28.25
C LYS A 263 5.76 -17.60 -27.21
N TYR A 264 5.04 -17.17 -26.16
CA TYR A 264 5.60 -16.45 -25.01
C TYR A 264 6.20 -17.37 -23.94
N GLY A 265 6.35 -18.68 -24.22
CA GLY A 265 6.91 -19.66 -23.29
C GLY A 265 5.98 -20.04 -22.12
N ARG A 266 4.68 -19.70 -22.20
CA ARG A 266 3.70 -19.98 -21.16
C ARG A 266 3.08 -21.35 -21.41
N LYS A 267 3.26 -22.28 -20.47
CA LYS A 267 2.89 -23.69 -20.62
C LYS A 267 1.54 -24.06 -19.99
N ALA A 268 1.17 -23.46 -18.86
CA ALA A 268 0.00 -23.88 -18.10
C ALA A 268 -1.21 -22.96 -18.31
N ILE A 269 -2.32 -23.53 -18.76
CA ILE A 269 -3.61 -22.86 -18.93
C ILE A 269 -4.61 -23.48 -17.93
N ILE A 270 -5.14 -22.71 -16.98
CA ILE A 270 -5.97 -23.26 -15.89
C ILE A 270 -7.47 -23.01 -16.15
N ASN A 271 -8.28 -24.08 -16.11
CA ASN A 271 -9.74 -24.02 -16.23
C ASN A 271 -10.38 -23.45 -14.94
N PRO A 272 -11.29 -22.46 -15.01
CA PRO A 272 -12.01 -21.93 -13.84
C PRO A 272 -12.72 -23.01 -13.01
N GLN A 273 -13.30 -24.03 -13.65
CA GLN A 273 -13.98 -25.11 -12.94
C GLN A 273 -13.00 -25.95 -12.11
N LEU A 274 -11.78 -26.17 -12.64
CA LEU A 274 -10.71 -26.87 -11.94
C LEU A 274 -10.29 -26.09 -10.69
N LEU A 275 -10.16 -24.77 -10.79
CA LEU A 275 -9.87 -23.88 -9.66
C LEU A 275 -10.94 -24.00 -8.57
N GLU A 276 -12.23 -23.96 -8.96
CA GLU A 276 -13.33 -24.12 -8.01
C GLU A 276 -13.36 -25.50 -7.34
N ASP A 277 -13.14 -26.56 -8.11
CA ASP A 277 -13.20 -27.92 -7.60
C ASP A 277 -12.06 -28.19 -6.62
N VAL A 278 -10.83 -27.74 -6.95
CA VAL A 278 -9.69 -27.80 -6.04
C VAL A 278 -9.96 -26.95 -4.79
N ALA A 279 -10.45 -25.73 -4.94
CA ALA A 279 -10.77 -24.87 -3.81
C ALA A 279 -11.80 -25.52 -2.87
N LYS A 280 -12.87 -26.13 -3.41
CA LYS A 280 -13.90 -26.85 -2.62
C LYS A 280 -13.33 -28.07 -1.89
N GLN A 281 -12.51 -28.87 -2.56
CA GLN A 281 -11.88 -30.05 -1.95
C GLN A 281 -10.97 -29.66 -0.78
N VAL A 282 -10.06 -28.72 -1.02
CA VAL A 282 -9.10 -28.26 -0.02
C VAL A 282 -9.80 -27.52 1.12
N SER A 283 -10.84 -26.73 0.83
CA SER A 283 -11.67 -26.07 1.85
C SER A 283 -12.24 -27.07 2.85
N LYS A 284 -12.77 -28.19 2.36
CA LYS A 284 -13.33 -29.26 3.20
C LYS A 284 -12.26 -29.93 4.05
N GLU A 285 -11.11 -30.23 3.46
CA GLU A 285 -10.01 -30.93 4.13
C GLU A 285 -9.39 -30.09 5.26
N PHE A 286 -9.10 -28.83 4.97
CA PHE A 286 -8.44 -27.92 5.91
C PHE A 286 -9.41 -27.18 6.82
N LYS A 287 -10.73 -27.35 6.62
CA LYS A 287 -11.80 -26.62 7.31
C LYS A 287 -11.57 -25.11 7.21
N VAL A 288 -11.32 -24.64 5.99
CA VAL A 288 -11.14 -23.22 5.66
C VAL A 288 -12.07 -22.89 4.50
N ASP A 289 -12.50 -21.64 4.42
CA ASP A 289 -13.25 -21.17 3.26
C ASP A 289 -12.27 -20.59 2.25
N ILE A 290 -12.06 -21.28 1.13
CA ILE A 290 -11.26 -20.80 0.00
C ILE A 290 -12.22 -20.43 -1.12
N GLN A 291 -12.12 -19.18 -1.55
CA GLN A 291 -12.91 -18.60 -2.62
C GLN A 291 -12.01 -18.33 -3.82
N VAL A 292 -12.52 -18.61 -5.01
CA VAL A 292 -11.92 -18.10 -6.25
C VAL A 292 -12.44 -16.68 -6.44
N MET A 293 -11.54 -15.69 -6.53
CA MET A 293 -11.97 -14.33 -6.80
C MET A 293 -12.56 -14.24 -8.22
N LYS A 294 -13.72 -13.61 -8.35
CA LYS A 294 -14.37 -13.44 -9.66
C LYS A 294 -13.58 -12.51 -10.57
N ASP A 295 -12.91 -11.53 -9.97
CA ASP A 295 -12.34 -10.37 -10.66
C ASP A 295 -10.83 -10.53 -10.90
N LYS A 296 -10.22 -11.55 -10.27
CA LYS A 296 -8.78 -11.79 -10.29
C LYS A 296 -8.50 -13.31 -10.30
N PRO A 297 -7.48 -13.78 -11.05
CA PRO A 297 -7.03 -15.17 -11.01
C PRO A 297 -6.32 -15.50 -9.68
N VAL A 298 -7.01 -15.43 -8.55
CA VAL A 298 -6.42 -15.70 -7.24
C VAL A 298 -7.40 -16.49 -6.36
N LEU A 299 -6.83 -17.37 -5.53
CA LEU A 299 -7.53 -17.97 -4.41
C LEU A 299 -7.43 -17.03 -3.22
N MET A 300 -8.54 -16.81 -2.53
CA MET A 300 -8.65 -15.95 -1.38
C MET A 300 -9.20 -16.76 -0.19
N THR A 301 -8.70 -16.46 1.01
CA THR A 301 -9.25 -17.01 2.23
C THR A 301 -9.16 -16.00 3.36
N GLU A 302 -10.20 -15.90 4.20
CA GLU A 302 -10.25 -14.89 5.26
C GLU A 302 -10.81 -15.40 6.58
N PHE A 303 -10.44 -14.73 7.67
CA PHE A 303 -10.98 -15.00 9.00
C PHE A 303 -11.04 -13.75 9.87
N LYS A 304 -12.05 -13.70 10.75
CA LYS A 304 -12.21 -12.64 11.74
C LYS A 304 -11.16 -12.79 12.83
N THR A 305 -10.55 -11.67 13.22
CA THR A 305 -9.52 -11.65 14.28
C THR A 305 -10.06 -11.27 15.65
N LYS A 306 -11.32 -10.85 15.74
CA LYS A 306 -11.96 -10.45 17.00
C LYS A 306 -11.92 -11.59 18.01
N GLY A 307 -11.28 -11.36 19.16
CA GLY A 307 -11.15 -12.33 20.24
C GLY A 307 -9.98 -13.31 20.11
N LEU A 308 -9.26 -13.34 18.98
CA LEU A 308 -8.10 -14.20 18.80
C LEU A 308 -6.88 -13.64 19.51
N LYS A 309 -6.19 -14.48 20.29
CA LYS A 309 -4.85 -14.15 20.78
C LYS A 309 -3.84 -14.28 19.65
N ARG A 310 -2.64 -13.75 19.87
CA ARG A 310 -1.56 -13.75 18.87
C ARG A 310 -1.27 -15.15 18.31
N ASN A 311 -1.15 -16.15 19.18
CA ASN A 311 -0.83 -17.52 18.77
C ASN A 311 -1.98 -18.14 17.96
N ASP A 312 -3.22 -17.82 18.30
CA ASP A 312 -4.40 -18.27 17.54
C ASP A 312 -4.42 -17.63 16.15
N LYS A 313 -4.07 -16.33 16.03
CA LYS A 313 -3.91 -15.68 14.72
C LYS A 313 -2.82 -16.37 13.89
N LEU A 314 -1.66 -16.64 14.48
CA LEU A 314 -0.56 -17.33 13.79
C LEU A 314 -0.97 -18.74 13.35
N TYR A 315 -1.69 -19.46 14.19
CA TYR A 315 -2.21 -20.78 13.87
C TYR A 315 -3.21 -20.74 12.70
N GLU A 316 -4.14 -19.78 12.69
CA GLU A 316 -5.10 -19.61 11.59
C GLU A 316 -4.41 -19.23 10.27
N ILE A 317 -3.40 -18.33 10.32
CA ILE A 317 -2.58 -17.97 9.15
C ILE A 317 -1.85 -19.21 8.63
N GLU A 318 -1.20 -19.97 9.51
CA GLU A 318 -0.48 -21.19 9.14
C GLU A 318 -1.43 -22.22 8.49
N ARG A 319 -2.60 -22.48 9.09
CA ARG A 319 -3.60 -23.42 8.55
C ARG A 319 -4.06 -23.00 7.15
N ARG A 320 -4.40 -21.72 6.96
CA ARG A 320 -4.87 -21.19 5.68
C ARG A 320 -3.77 -21.14 4.63
N THR A 321 -2.53 -20.84 5.03
CA THR A 321 -1.37 -20.88 4.13
C THR A 321 -1.12 -22.29 3.63
N LYS A 322 -1.17 -23.30 4.52
CA LYS A 322 -1.04 -24.71 4.11
C LYS A 322 -2.16 -25.13 3.15
N ALA A 323 -3.39 -24.69 3.41
CA ALA A 323 -4.51 -24.96 2.52
C ALA A 323 -4.28 -24.35 1.12
N LEU A 324 -3.89 -23.07 1.04
CA LEU A 324 -3.61 -22.44 -0.26
C LEU A 324 -2.41 -23.06 -0.99
N ALA A 325 -1.36 -23.45 -0.26
CA ALA A 325 -0.22 -24.18 -0.83
C ALA A 325 -0.59 -25.58 -1.36
N GLU A 326 -1.52 -26.26 -0.67
CA GLU A 326 -2.06 -27.55 -1.11
C GLU A 326 -2.95 -27.41 -2.35
N ALA A 327 -3.81 -26.39 -2.39
CA ALA A 327 -4.59 -26.08 -3.58
C ALA A 327 -3.66 -25.85 -4.78
N TRP A 328 -2.61 -25.06 -4.60
CA TRP A 328 -1.59 -24.83 -5.63
C TRP A 328 -0.91 -26.13 -6.10
N ARG A 329 -0.59 -27.04 -5.17
CA ARG A 329 0.01 -28.34 -5.50
C ARG A 329 -0.93 -29.21 -6.34
N ARG A 330 -2.21 -29.33 -5.96
CA ARG A 330 -3.20 -30.14 -6.71
C ARG A 330 -3.44 -29.60 -8.11
N MET A 331 -3.52 -28.28 -8.26
CA MET A 331 -3.66 -27.67 -9.58
C MET A 331 -2.48 -28.03 -10.49
N LYS A 332 -1.24 -28.00 -9.95
CA LYS A 332 -0.04 -28.40 -10.70
C LYS A 332 -0.09 -29.86 -11.16
N GLU A 333 -0.53 -30.75 -10.29
CA GLU A 333 -0.62 -32.19 -10.60
C GLU A 333 -1.63 -32.44 -11.71
N LEU A 334 -2.84 -31.86 -11.59
CA LEU A 334 -3.89 -32.01 -12.58
C LEU A 334 -3.52 -31.40 -13.94
N THR A 335 -2.80 -30.27 -13.96
CA THR A 335 -2.32 -29.69 -15.22
C THR A 335 -1.26 -30.53 -15.92
N LYS A 336 -0.40 -31.25 -15.17
CA LYS A 336 0.62 -32.14 -15.76
C LYS A 336 0.00 -33.40 -16.36
N GLU A 337 -0.97 -33.99 -15.67
CA GLU A 337 -1.68 -35.18 -16.15
C GLU A 337 -2.42 -34.91 -17.49
N GLU A 338 -2.97 -33.70 -17.67
CA GLU A 338 -3.61 -33.27 -18.92
C GLU A 338 -2.61 -33.04 -20.08
N GLU A 339 -1.37 -32.67 -19.79
CA GLU A 339 -0.31 -32.54 -20.80
C GLU A 339 0.20 -33.92 -21.23
N ASP A 340 0.43 -34.82 -20.27
CA ASP A 340 0.94 -36.18 -20.52
C ASP A 340 -0.08 -37.07 -21.26
N THR A 341 -1.39 -36.81 -21.13
CA THR A 341 -2.43 -37.54 -21.88
C THR A 341 -2.68 -37.03 -23.29
N LYS A 342 -2.14 -35.85 -23.65
CA LYS A 342 -2.27 -35.27 -25.00
C LYS A 342 -1.02 -35.47 -25.87
N ALA A 343 0.10 -35.91 -25.29
CA ALA A 343 1.33 -36.31 -25.97
C ALA A 343 1.26 -37.78 -26.40
#